data_AF-A0A0F9HXD6-F1
#
_entry.id   AF-A0A0F9HXD6-F1
#
_cell.length_a   1.000
_cell.length_b   1.000
_cell.length_c   1.000
_cell.angle_alpha   90.00
_cell.angle_beta   90.00
_cell.angle_gamma   90.00
#
_symmetry.space_group_name_H-M   'P 1'
#
loop_
_entity.id
_entity.type
_entity.pdbx_description
1 polymer ?
#
loop_
_entity_poly.entity_id
_entity_poly.type
_entity_poly.pdbx_seq_one_letter_code
_entity_poly.pdbx_strand_id
1 'polypeptide(L)'
;MLNPYLEKRLFSVPVQPVLIEFDANELATVMGQLMGLKLPIVETIRPFGFTAIAPVSPSIIRKINALPGVRMVHADMQKHVFQLPIGDAEWFPTSESRKMLEAEAA
;
A
#
# COMPACT_ATOMS: atom_id res chain seq x y z
N MET A 1 11.81 5.81 -7.83
CA MET A 1 12.40 4.93 -6.80
C MET A 1 11.28 4.45 -5.90
N LEU A 2 11.18 3.15 -5.62
CA LEU A 2 10.20 2.61 -4.67
C LEU A 2 10.62 2.96 -3.24
N ASN A 3 9.65 3.26 -2.37
CA ASN A 3 9.92 3.49 -0.95
C ASN A 3 10.52 2.18 -0.33
N PRO A 4 11.65 2.24 0.40
CA PRO A 4 12.28 1.06 1.01
C PRO A 4 11.37 0.28 1.98
N TYR A 5 10.43 0.97 2.64
CA TYR A 5 9.43 0.34 3.50
C TYR A 5 8.39 -0.46 2.69
N LEU A 6 8.09 0.02 1.49
CA LEU A 6 7.11 -0.57 0.58
C LEU A 6 7.68 -1.77 -0.19
N GLU A 7 8.97 -1.77 -0.54
CA GLU A 7 9.61 -2.90 -1.24
C GLU A 7 9.46 -4.24 -0.52
N LYS A 8 9.56 -4.27 0.81
CA LYS A 8 9.46 -5.53 1.57
C LYS A 8 8.04 -6.08 1.68
N ARG A 9 7.01 -5.22 1.58
CA ARG A 9 5.60 -5.59 1.81
C ARG A 9 4.78 -5.68 0.53
N LEU A 10 5.11 -4.92 -0.52
CA LEU A 10 4.41 -5.01 -1.81
C LEU A 10 4.52 -6.38 -2.48
N PHE A 11 5.56 -7.16 -2.15
CA PHE A 11 5.80 -8.47 -2.76
C PHE A 11 5.43 -9.64 -1.83
N SER A 12 5.04 -9.40 -0.58
CA SER A 12 4.64 -10.46 0.36
C SER A 12 3.20 -10.92 0.17
N VAL A 13 2.35 -10.07 -0.43
CA VAL A 13 0.96 -10.41 -0.75
C VAL A 13 0.89 -10.88 -2.21
N PRO A 14 0.39 -12.10 -2.49
CA PRO A 14 0.46 -12.68 -3.82
C PRO A 14 -0.35 -11.91 -4.88
N VAL A 15 -1.44 -11.25 -4.47
CA VAL A 15 -2.27 -10.40 -5.32
C VAL A 15 -2.87 -9.29 -4.45
N GLN A 16 -2.64 -8.02 -4.78
CA GLN A 16 -3.13 -6.89 -3.97
C GLN A 16 -3.62 -5.73 -4.82
N PRO A 17 -4.63 -4.96 -4.35
CA PRO A 17 -5.04 -3.74 -5.04
C PRO A 17 -3.92 -2.72 -4.99
N VAL A 18 -3.82 -1.89 -6.03
CA VAL A 18 -2.80 -0.85 -6.12
C VAL A 18 -3.39 0.45 -6.60
N LEU A 19 -2.86 1.55 -6.06
CA LEU A 19 -3.16 2.89 -6.49
C LEU A 19 -1.94 3.46 -7.21
N ILE A 20 -2.11 3.88 -8.45
CA ILE A 20 -1.04 4.44 -9.28
C ILE A 20 -1.14 5.95 -9.23
N GLU A 21 0.00 6.59 -8.98
CA GLU A 21 0.17 8.04 -9.07
C GLU A 21 0.93 8.40 -10.35
N PHE A 22 0.44 9.41 -11.06
CA PHE A 22 1.02 9.95 -12.30
C PHE A 22 0.79 11.46 -12.38
N ASP A 23 1.50 12.15 -13.28
CA ASP A 23 1.23 13.57 -13.56
C ASP A 23 -0.11 13.71 -14.29
N ALA A 24 -1.00 14.59 -13.83
CA ALA A 24 -2.32 14.79 -14.46
C ALA A 24 -2.22 15.15 -15.95
N ASN A 25 -1.13 15.79 -16.38
CA ASN A 25 -0.87 16.11 -17.79
C ASN A 25 -0.52 14.87 -18.64
N GLU A 26 -0.11 13.78 -18.01
CA GLU A 26 0.28 12.52 -18.66
C GLU A 26 -0.81 11.45 -18.60
N LEU A 27 -2.02 11.81 -18.15
CA LEU A 27 -3.17 10.90 -18.02
C LEU A 27 -3.40 10.05 -19.27
N ALA A 28 -3.46 10.68 -20.46
CA ALA A 28 -3.74 9.97 -21.71
C ALA A 28 -2.68 8.90 -22.02
N THR A 29 -1.40 9.22 -21.78
CA THR A 29 -0.28 8.31 -21.99
C THR A 29 -0.34 7.14 -21.02
N VAL A 30 -0.49 7.42 -19.73
CA VAL A 30 -0.53 6.39 -18.69
C VAL A 30 -1.74 5.49 -18.88
N MET A 31 -2.93 6.05 -19.14
CA MET A 31 -4.13 5.26 -19.37
C MET A 31 -4.03 4.40 -20.63
N GLY A 32 -3.44 4.90 -21.72
CA GLY A 32 -3.19 4.09 -22.91
C GLY A 32 -2.29 2.88 -22.64
N GLN A 33 -1.23 3.07 -21.84
CA GLN A 33 -0.34 1.99 -21.42
C GLN A 33 -1.03 0.99 -20.48
N LEU A 34 -1.80 1.46 -19.50
CA LEU A 34 -2.56 0.60 -18.56
C LEU A 34 -3.63 -0.23 -19.29
N MET A 35 -4.33 0.37 -20.25
CA MET A 35 -5.28 -0.33 -21.11
C MET A 35 -4.58 -1.36 -22.01
N GLY A 36 -3.40 -1.05 -22.53
CA GLY A 36 -2.57 -1.99 -23.30
C GLY A 36 -2.16 -3.23 -22.49
N LEU A 37 -1.98 -3.07 -21.18
CA LEU A 37 -1.73 -4.16 -20.24
C LEU A 37 -3.00 -4.92 -19.82
N LYS A 38 -4.18 -4.53 -20.31
CA LYS A 38 -5.50 -5.12 -20.00
C LYS A 38 -5.76 -5.20 -18.49
N LEU A 39 -5.34 -4.18 -17.76
CA LEU A 39 -5.46 -4.17 -16.31
C LEU A 39 -6.90 -3.85 -15.86
N PRO A 40 -7.38 -4.46 -14.77
CA PRO A 40 -8.71 -4.19 -14.24
C PRO A 40 -8.73 -2.85 -13.48
N ILE A 41 -8.97 -1.76 -14.20
CA ILE A 41 -9.07 -0.42 -13.62
C ILE A 41 -10.41 -0.30 -12.87
N VAL A 42 -10.34 0.11 -11.60
CA VAL A 42 -11.50 0.27 -10.71
C VAL A 42 -12.02 1.69 -10.77
N GLU A 43 -11.11 2.66 -10.62
CA GLU A 43 -11.45 4.08 -10.55
C GLU A 43 -10.27 4.95 -10.98
N THR A 44 -10.54 6.13 -11.52
CA THR A 44 -9.52 7.14 -11.83
C THR A 44 -9.94 8.50 -11.29
N ILE A 45 -9.12 9.05 -10.40
CA ILE A 45 -9.27 10.39 -9.82
C ILE A 45 -8.41 11.36 -10.64
N ARG A 46 -8.93 11.75 -11.80
CA ARG A 46 -8.23 12.54 -12.82
C ARG A 46 -7.58 13.84 -12.29
N PRO A 47 -8.25 14.68 -11.47
CA PRO A 47 -7.68 15.96 -11.04
C PRO A 47 -6.39 15.83 -10.24
N PHE A 48 -6.19 14.69 -9.58
CA PHE A 48 -5.06 14.43 -8.70
C PHE A 48 -4.06 13.43 -9.29
N GLY A 49 -4.31 12.92 -10.52
CA GLY A 49 -3.40 11.99 -11.17
C GLY A 49 -3.35 10.61 -10.52
N PHE A 50 -4.49 10.07 -10.09
CA PHE A 50 -4.56 8.74 -9.48
C PHE A 50 -5.44 7.76 -10.24
N THR A 51 -5.00 6.50 -10.32
CA THR A 51 -5.79 5.38 -10.87
C THR A 51 -5.69 4.16 -9.96
N ALA A 52 -6.83 3.68 -9.49
CA ALA A 52 -6.95 2.46 -8.71
C ALA A 52 -7.09 1.25 -9.65
N ILE A 53 -6.32 0.20 -9.38
CA ILE A 53 -6.36 -1.08 -10.08
C ILE A 53 -6.76 -2.17 -9.09
N ALA A 54 -7.63 -3.06 -9.54
CA ALA A 54 -8.05 -4.23 -8.77
C ALA A 54 -6.85 -5.13 -8.44
N PRO A 55 -7.01 -6.15 -7.58
CA PRO A 55 -5.87 -6.94 -7.15
C PRO A 55 -5.03 -7.53 -8.31
N VAL A 56 -3.74 -7.21 -8.34
CA VAL A 56 -2.77 -7.67 -9.35
C VAL A 56 -1.56 -8.34 -8.70
N SER A 57 -0.89 -9.21 -9.45
CA SER A 57 0.29 -9.92 -8.97
C SER A 57 1.52 -9.00 -8.87
N PRO A 58 2.48 -9.33 -8.00
CA PRO A 58 3.68 -8.50 -7.82
C PRO A 58 4.54 -8.33 -9.09
N SER A 59 4.48 -9.27 -10.05
CA SER A 59 5.15 -9.10 -11.35
C SER A 59 4.49 -8.03 -12.21
N ILE A 60 3.17 -7.88 -12.13
CA ILE A 60 2.42 -6.80 -12.79
C ILE A 60 2.69 -5.46 -12.12
N ILE A 61 2.76 -5.41 -10.79
CA ILE A 61 3.12 -4.21 -10.04
C ILE A 61 4.48 -3.67 -10.51
N ARG A 62 5.48 -4.55 -10.68
CA ARG A 62 6.80 -4.15 -11.21
C ARG A 62 6.73 -3.57 -12.62
N LYS A 63 5.88 -4.14 -13.48
CA LYS A 63 5.67 -3.62 -14.84
C LYS A 63 5.02 -2.23 -14.81
N ILE A 64 3.99 -2.05 -13.98
CA ILE A 64 3.31 -0.76 -13.81
C ILE A 64 4.29 0.31 -13.32
N ASN A 65 5.11 0.00 -12.30
CA ASN A 65 6.07 0.95 -11.75
C ASN A 65 7.20 1.35 -12.73
N ALA A 66 7.39 0.56 -13.80
CA ALA A 66 8.35 0.86 -14.87
C ALA A 66 7.73 1.64 -16.04
N LEU A 67 6.42 1.92 -16.01
CA LEU A 67 5.74 2.63 -17.09
C LEU A 67 6.15 4.11 -17.14
N PRO A 68 6.42 4.67 -18.32
CA PRO A 68 6.65 6.10 -18.49
C PRO A 68 5.45 6.92 -17.97
N GLY A 69 5.74 7.87 -17.10
CA GLY A 69 4.74 8.77 -16.50
C GLY A 69 4.10 8.27 -15.21
N VAL A 70 4.36 7.02 -14.82
CA VAL A 70 4.07 6.56 -13.46
C VAL A 70 5.11 7.14 -12.50
N ARG A 71 4.64 7.93 -11.53
CA ARG A 71 5.48 8.51 -10.48
C ARG A 71 5.71 7.51 -9.36
N MET A 72 4.63 6.88 -8.90
CA MET A 72 4.67 5.94 -7.79
C MET A 72 3.52 4.94 -7.86
N VAL A 73 3.74 3.73 -7.34
CA VAL A 73 2.71 2.73 -7.12
C VAL A 73 2.54 2.51 -5.63
N HIS A 74 1.37 2.84 -5.12
CA HIS A 74 0.96 2.67 -3.74
C HIS A 74 0.28 1.32 -3.59
N ALA A 75 0.67 0.55 -2.58
CA ALA A 75 -0.09 -0.63 -2.19
C ALA A 75 -1.37 -0.15 -1.51
N ASP A 76 -2.52 -0.71 -1.90
CA ASP A 76 -3.70 -0.56 -1.07
C ASP A 76 -3.51 -1.37 0.21
N MET A 77 -3.11 -0.68 1.29
CA MET A 77 -2.97 -1.29 2.61
C MET A 77 -4.32 -1.44 3.32
N GLN A 78 -5.46 -1.31 2.63
CA GLN A 78 -6.76 -1.54 3.24
C GLN A 78 -6.85 -2.96 3.83
N LYS A 79 -6.69 -2.98 5.16
CA LYS A 79 -6.98 -4.07 6.11
C LYS A 79 -5.89 -5.12 6.34
N HIS A 80 -4.69 -4.68 6.64
CA HIS A 80 -4.20 -5.03 7.98
C HIS A 80 -4.50 -3.84 8.88
N VAL A 81 -5.77 -3.74 9.28
CA VAL A 81 -6.07 -3.20 10.60
C VAL A 81 -5.11 -3.97 11.48
N PHE A 82 -4.08 -3.30 12.02
CA PHE A 82 -3.58 -3.72 13.31
C PHE A 82 -4.87 -3.95 14.09
N GLN A 83 -5.22 -5.21 14.34
CA GLN A 83 -6.08 -5.49 15.47
C GLN A 83 -5.26 -4.94 16.63
N LEU A 84 -5.43 -3.65 16.91
CA LEU A 84 -5.37 -3.18 18.27
C LEU A 84 -6.24 -4.21 18.98
N PRO A 85 -5.66 -5.00 19.90
CA PRO A 85 -6.41 -6.04 20.57
C PRO A 85 -7.73 -5.39 21.00
N ILE A 86 -8.83 -5.95 20.49
CA ILE A 86 -10.16 -5.56 20.96
C ILE A 86 -10.04 -5.69 22.46
N GLY A 87 -10.28 -4.59 23.18
CA GLY A 87 -9.94 -4.39 24.59
C GLY A 87 -10.68 -5.29 25.58
N ASP A 88 -11.07 -6.48 25.16
CA ASP A 88 -11.77 -7.50 25.93
C ASP A 88 -10.95 -8.79 26.08
N ALA A 89 -9.75 -8.87 25.51
CA ALA A 89 -8.76 -9.87 25.87
C ALA A 89 -7.76 -9.23 26.84
N GLU A 90 -8.02 -9.42 28.14
CA GLU A 90 -7.15 -9.24 29.30
C GLU A 90 -5.90 -8.38 29.05
N TRP A 91 -5.90 -7.19 29.65
CA TRP A 91 -4.70 -6.41 29.91
C TRP A 91 -3.59 -7.33 30.45
N PHE A 92 -2.69 -7.80 29.58
CA PHE A 92 -1.65 -8.75 29.96
C PHE A 92 -0.79 -8.11 31.07
N PRO A 93 -0.77 -8.67 32.29
CA PRO A 93 -0.07 -8.06 33.41
C PRO A 93 1.46 -8.27 33.34
N THR A 94 1.99 -8.85 32.26
CA THR A 94 3.40 -9.27 32.16
C THR A 94 4.29 -8.31 31.38
N SER A 95 3.78 -7.14 30.97
CA SER A 95 4.60 -6.14 30.31
C SER A 95 5.70 -5.64 31.24
N GLU A 96 6.96 -5.85 30.84
CA GLU A 96 8.19 -5.29 31.45
C GLU A 96 8.09 -3.78 31.74
N SER A 97 7.17 -3.06 31.08
CA SER A 97 6.84 -1.66 31.36
C SER A 97 6.35 -1.42 32.79
N ARG A 98 5.66 -2.39 33.41
CA ARG A 98 5.22 -2.29 34.82
C ARG A 98 6.38 -2.45 35.79
N LYS A 99 7.32 -3.36 35.51
CA LYS A 99 8.52 -3.56 36.33
C LYS A 99 9.41 -2.30 36.35
N MET A 100 9.51 -1.59 35.23
CA MET A 100 10.26 -0.34 35.15
C MET A 100 9.62 0.78 35.98
N LEU A 101 8.29 0.93 35.94
CA LEU A 101 7.58 1.93 36.74
C LEU A 101 7.60 1.62 38.24
N GLU A 102 7.51 0.34 38.63
CA GLU A 102 7.62 -0.07 40.03
C GLU A 102 9.07 0.05 40.57
N ALA A 103 10.09 -0.05 39.70
CA ALA A 103 11.49 0.20 40.06
C ALA A 103 11.85 1.68 40.20
N GLU A 104 11.14 2.60 39.52
CA GLU A 104 11.29 4.05 39.71
C GLU A 104 10.55 4.57 40.95
N ALA A 105 9.59 3.80 41.48
CA ALA A 105 8.79 4.17 42.65
C ALA A 105 9.33 3.63 43.99
N ALA A 106 10.41 2.85 43.97
CA ALA A 106 11.12 2.32 45.15
C ALA A 106 12.41 3.09 45.42
#